data_AF-A0AA41BKM7-F1
#
_entry.id   AF-A0AA41BKM7-F1
#
_cell.length_a   1.000
_cell.length_b   1.000
_cell.length_c   1.000
_cell.angle_alpha   90.00
_cell.angle_beta   90.00
_cell.angle_gamma   90.00
#
_symmetry.space_group_name_H-M   'P 1'
#
loop_
_entity.id
_entity.type
_entity.pdbx_description
1 polymer ?
#
loop_
_entity_poly.entity_id
_entity_poly.type
_entity_poly.pdbx_seq_one_letter_code
_entity_poly.pdbx_strand_id
1 'polypeptide(L)'
;MEDTELEKRSRENVLKIGYCSLDEIEEKVKAFRVMNQNAVKKRYIITREPILDSGGGAILTKAAEINISAAKLLRRHFKGSQMFKTFQPDEGIVIISDITSAEGVSFSMDIVTQIMNLGGGAYEGFIDRVDNFAEFINLLKKSLFPKLIIIGYI
;
A
#
# COMPACT_ATOMS: atom_id res chain seq x y z
N MET A 1 15.63 9.96 21.89
CA MET A 1 15.93 9.16 20.68
C MET A 1 15.53 10.00 19.50
N GLU A 2 16.45 10.34 18.60
CA GLU A 2 16.09 10.98 17.33
C GLU A 2 15.31 9.97 16.48
N ASP A 3 14.13 10.38 16.00
CA ASP A 3 13.37 9.60 15.02
C ASP A 3 14.21 9.43 13.75
N THR A 4 14.28 8.21 13.25
CA THR A 4 14.91 7.90 11.97
C THR A 4 14.18 8.65 10.84
N GLU A 5 14.89 8.97 9.74
CA GLU A 5 14.29 9.64 8.58
C GLU A 5 13.07 8.88 8.04
N LEU A 6 13.09 7.56 8.15
CA LEU A 6 12.01 6.66 7.77
C LEU A 6 10.77 6.81 8.66
N GLU A 7 10.95 6.97 9.97
CA GLU A 7 9.86 7.23 10.91
C GLU A 7 9.23 8.61 10.66
N LYS A 8 10.04 9.62 10.33
CA LYS A 8 9.54 10.95 9.94
C LYS A 8 8.71 10.90 8.66
N ARG A 9 9.24 10.29 7.59
CA ARG A 9 8.52 10.12 6.31
C ARG A 9 7.24 9.27 6.47
N SER A 10 7.24 8.29 7.37
CA SER A 10 6.02 7.53 7.68
C SER A 10 4.97 8.37 8.40
N ARG A 11 5.35 9.37 9.20
CA ARG A 11 4.37 10.27 9.85
C ARG A 11 3.75 11.25 8.86
N GLU A 12 4.51 11.68 7.85
CA GLU A 12 4.00 12.47 6.73
C GLU A 12 3.06 11.64 5.81
N ASN A 13 3.33 10.34 5.69
CA ASN A 13 2.49 9.38 4.99
C ASN A 13 1.34 8.86 5.89
N VAL A 14 0.30 9.68 6.04
CA VAL A 14 -0.88 9.37 6.87
C VAL A 14 -1.56 8.03 6.52
N LEU A 15 -1.55 7.62 5.25
CA LEU A 15 -2.17 6.36 4.78
C LEU A 15 -1.24 5.14 4.94
N LYS A 16 0.02 5.37 5.33
CA LYS A 16 1.12 4.40 5.37
C LYS A 16 1.19 3.55 4.09
N ILE A 17 0.98 4.13 2.91
CA ILE A 17 1.11 3.37 1.65
C ILE A 17 2.59 3.13 1.38
N GLY A 18 2.96 1.87 1.13
CA GLY A 18 4.35 1.51 0.88
C GLY A 18 5.27 1.57 2.10
N TYR A 19 4.69 1.69 3.30
CA TYR A 19 5.38 1.57 4.58
C TYR A 19 4.58 0.66 5.50
N CYS A 20 5.25 -0.29 6.14
CA CYS A 20 4.63 -1.14 7.15
C CYS A 20 5.58 -1.33 8.32
N SER A 21 5.03 -1.32 9.53
CA SER A 21 5.70 -1.84 10.72
C SER A 21 5.86 -3.37 10.63
N LEU A 22 6.79 -3.95 11.38
CA LEU A 22 6.94 -5.41 11.41
C LEU A 22 5.67 -6.10 11.93
N ASP A 23 4.98 -5.51 12.90
CA ASP A 23 3.71 -6.05 13.41
C ASP A 23 2.65 -6.09 12.29
N GLU A 24 2.48 -5.00 11.54
CA GLU A 24 1.56 -4.93 10.39
C GLU A 24 1.95 -5.94 9.29
N ILE A 25 3.25 -6.11 9.01
CA ILE A 25 3.75 -7.11 8.06
C ILE A 25 3.34 -8.51 8.50
N GLU A 26 3.58 -8.88 9.76
CA GLU A 26 3.27 -10.20 10.28
C GLU A 26 1.77 -10.53 10.21
N GLU A 27 0.91 -9.57 10.49
CA GLU A 27 -0.54 -9.73 10.35
C GLU A 27 -0.94 -9.93 8.90
N LYS A 28 -0.45 -9.07 8.00
CA LYS A 28 -0.75 -9.16 6.57
C LYS A 28 -0.29 -10.47 5.95
N VAL A 29 0.92 -10.95 6.23
CA VAL A 29 1.42 -12.21 5.65
C VAL A 29 0.64 -13.44 6.16
N LYS A 30 0.13 -13.40 7.40
CA LYS A 30 -0.78 -14.43 7.92
C LYS A 30 -2.12 -14.38 7.19
N ALA A 31 -2.71 -13.19 7.03
CA ALA A 31 -3.96 -13.01 6.31
C ALA A 31 -3.84 -13.46 4.84
N PHE A 32 -2.76 -13.05 4.16
CA PHE A 32 -2.50 -13.41 2.77
C PHE A 32 -2.32 -14.91 2.58
N ARG A 33 -1.72 -15.62 3.54
CA ARG A 33 -1.65 -17.09 3.47
C ARG A 33 -3.03 -17.72 3.36
N VAL A 34 -4.01 -17.24 4.14
CA VAL A 34 -5.38 -17.75 4.10
C VAL A 34 -6.07 -17.32 2.80
N MET A 35 -6.00 -16.03 2.46
CA MET A 35 -6.65 -15.50 1.25
C MET A 35 -6.13 -16.17 -0.03
N ASN A 36 -4.83 -16.43 -0.12
CA ASN A 36 -4.19 -17.00 -1.30
C ASN A 36 -4.53 -18.48 -1.53
N GLN A 37 -5.14 -19.20 -0.58
CA GLN A 37 -5.51 -20.61 -0.78
C GLN A 37 -6.55 -20.80 -1.88
N ASN A 38 -7.45 -19.84 -2.04
CA ASN A 38 -8.57 -19.91 -2.99
C ASN A 38 -8.59 -18.73 -3.96
N ALA A 39 -7.54 -17.90 -3.97
CA ALA A 39 -7.50 -16.70 -4.80
C ALA A 39 -6.98 -16.98 -6.20
N VAL A 40 -7.64 -16.39 -7.20
CA VAL A 40 -7.20 -16.41 -8.62
C VAL A 40 -5.87 -15.67 -8.80
N LYS A 41 -5.58 -14.68 -7.93
CA LYS A 41 -4.32 -13.95 -7.89
C LYS A 41 -3.75 -13.93 -6.49
N LYS A 42 -2.45 -14.18 -6.39
CA LYS A 42 -1.71 -14.17 -5.14
C LYS A 42 -1.46 -12.75 -4.67
N ARG A 43 -1.79 -12.46 -3.42
CA ARG A 43 -1.38 -11.26 -2.69
C ARG A 43 -0.02 -11.45 -2.06
N TYR A 44 0.80 -10.41 -2.07
CA TYR A 44 2.14 -10.46 -1.53
C TYR A 44 2.61 -9.07 -1.11
N ILE A 45 3.64 -9.05 -0.26
CA ILE A 45 4.39 -7.84 0.11
C ILE A 45 5.82 -8.09 -0.34
N ILE A 46 6.45 -7.10 -0.96
CA ILE A 46 7.89 -7.14 -1.25
C ILE A 46 8.61 -5.99 -0.55
N THR A 47 9.90 -6.19 -0.29
CA THR A 47 10.80 -5.13 0.16
C THR A 47 11.07 -4.12 -0.97
N ARG A 48 11.07 -2.81 -0.67
CA ARG A 48 11.48 -1.78 -1.66
C ARG A 48 12.97 -1.47 -1.63
N GLU A 49 13.62 -1.81 -0.53
CA GLU A 49 15.06 -1.64 -0.29
C GLU A 49 15.61 -2.88 0.42
N PRO A 50 16.91 -3.17 0.33
CA PRO A 50 17.49 -4.28 1.08
C PRO A 50 17.34 -4.03 2.58
N ILE A 51 17.00 -5.07 3.34
CA ILE A 51 16.94 -5.01 4.80
C ILE A 51 18.20 -5.66 5.34
N LEU A 52 18.98 -4.87 6.08
CA LEU A 52 20.29 -5.28 6.60
C LEU A 52 20.19 -5.52 8.12
N ASP A 53 20.99 -6.46 8.62
CA ASP A 53 21.21 -6.62 10.05
C ASP A 53 22.11 -5.51 10.62
N SER A 54 22.36 -5.54 11.94
CA SER A 54 23.25 -4.59 12.61
C SER A 54 24.71 -4.66 12.16
N GLY A 55 25.12 -5.76 11.52
CA GLY A 55 26.46 -5.96 10.95
C GLY A 55 26.56 -5.58 9.47
N GLY A 56 25.47 -5.11 8.85
CA GLY A 56 25.41 -4.78 7.43
C GLY A 56 25.16 -5.98 6.50
N GLY A 57 24.93 -7.17 7.06
CA GLY A 57 24.56 -8.36 6.31
C GLY A 57 23.11 -8.27 5.81
N ALA A 58 22.87 -8.61 4.54
CA ALA A 58 21.52 -8.57 3.98
C ALA A 58 20.65 -9.70 4.54
N ILE A 59 19.62 -9.35 5.32
CA ILE A 59 18.58 -10.27 5.79
C ILE A 59 17.61 -10.57 4.66
N LEU A 60 17.16 -9.54 3.95
CA LEU A 60 16.34 -9.64 2.74
C LEU A 60 16.89 -8.73 1.65
N THR A 61 16.94 -9.23 0.43
CA THR A 61 17.33 -8.43 -0.74
C THR A 61 16.19 -7.49 -1.15
N LYS A 62 16.49 -6.48 -1.97
CA LYS A 62 15.46 -5.63 -2.60
C LYS A 62 14.53 -6.49 -3.48
N ALA A 63 13.24 -6.15 -3.49
CA ALA A 63 12.20 -6.86 -4.22
C ALA A 63 11.96 -8.32 -3.76
N ALA A 64 12.46 -8.69 -2.58
CA ALA A 64 12.19 -10.00 -1.99
C ALA A 64 10.75 -10.04 -1.43
N GLU A 65 10.02 -11.13 -1.70
CA GLU A 65 8.72 -11.38 -1.08
C GLU A 65 8.89 -11.61 0.44
N ILE A 66 8.13 -10.85 1.23
CA ILE A 66 8.03 -11.04 2.66
C ILE A 66 6.90 -12.04 2.91
N ASN A 67 7.24 -13.31 3.07
CA ASN A 67 6.32 -14.37 3.50
C ASN A 67 6.43 -14.63 5.01
N ILE A 68 5.71 -15.62 5.55
CA ILE A 68 5.73 -15.94 6.99
C ILE A 68 7.16 -16.26 7.49
N SER A 69 7.96 -16.96 6.70
CA SER A 69 9.33 -17.31 7.08
C SER A 69 10.23 -16.07 7.12
N ALA A 70 10.10 -15.19 6.12
CA ALA A 70 10.81 -13.92 6.07
C ALA A 70 10.42 -12.99 7.23
N ALA A 71 9.13 -12.88 7.55
CA ALA A 71 8.64 -12.08 8.68
C ALA A 71 9.18 -12.60 10.03
N LYS A 72 9.17 -13.93 10.23
CA LYS A 72 9.79 -14.56 11.41
C LYS A 72 11.30 -14.30 11.49
N LEU A 73 11.99 -14.26 10.36
CA LEU A 73 13.42 -13.91 10.31
C LEU A 73 13.61 -12.45 10.75
N LEU A 74 12.87 -11.50 10.15
CA LEU A 74 12.91 -10.08 10.53
C LEU A 74 12.66 -9.87 12.03
N ARG A 75 11.71 -10.60 12.64
CA ARG A 75 11.42 -10.52 14.07
C ARG A 75 12.58 -10.86 15.00
N ARG A 76 13.53 -11.66 14.53
CA ARG A 76 14.75 -11.97 15.32
C ARG A 76 15.71 -10.77 15.40
N HIS A 77 15.62 -9.85 14.45
CA HIS A 77 16.53 -8.71 14.33
C HIS A 77 15.87 -7.38 14.70
N PHE A 78 14.55 -7.26 14.58
CA PHE A 78 13.85 -5.98 14.74
C PHE A 78 12.67 -6.06 15.70
N LYS A 79 12.38 -4.91 16.33
CA LYS A 79 11.18 -4.71 17.15
C LYS A 79 9.94 -4.61 16.25
N GLY A 80 8.76 -4.87 16.85
CA GLY A 80 7.47 -4.77 16.14
C GLY A 80 7.17 -3.43 15.51
N SER A 81 7.55 -2.36 16.20
CA SER A 81 7.39 -0.98 15.75
C SER A 81 8.36 -0.55 14.65
N GLN A 82 9.33 -1.39 14.26
CA GLN A 82 10.29 -1.05 13.21
C GLN A 82 9.56 -0.87 11.88
N MET A 83 9.76 0.27 11.23
CA MET A 83 9.19 0.59 9.93
C MET A 83 10.07 0.08 8.79
N PHE A 84 9.43 -0.45 7.74
CA PHE A 84 10.07 -0.89 6.51
C PHE A 84 9.40 -0.26 5.30
N LYS A 85 10.19 0.06 4.26
CA LYS A 85 9.66 0.40 2.94
C LYS A 85 9.23 -0.89 2.23
N THR A 86 7.94 -1.00 1.97
CA THR A 86 7.33 -2.18 1.37
C THR A 86 6.57 -1.78 0.11
N PHE A 87 6.29 -2.75 -0.74
CA PHE A 87 5.33 -2.60 -1.82
C PHE A 87 4.33 -3.74 -1.74
N GLN A 88 3.06 -3.39 -1.75
CA GLN A 88 1.95 -4.32 -1.82
C GLN A 88 1.08 -3.85 -2.99
N PRO A 89 0.89 -4.68 -4.04
CA PRO A 89 0.15 -4.28 -5.25
C PRO A 89 -1.27 -3.79 -4.96
N ASP A 90 -1.87 -4.30 -3.89
CA ASP A 90 -3.24 -4.00 -3.51
C ASP A 90 -3.39 -2.67 -2.74
N GLU A 91 -2.29 -2.03 -2.30
CA GLU A 91 -2.33 -0.74 -1.59
C GLU A 91 -2.48 0.43 -2.56
N GLY A 92 -3.71 0.65 -3.02
CA GLY A 92 -4.05 1.77 -3.91
C GLY A 92 -4.96 2.81 -3.28
N ILE A 93 -5.07 3.96 -3.93
CA ILE A 93 -6.17 4.91 -3.78
C ILE A 93 -6.96 4.83 -5.08
N VAL A 94 -8.30 4.76 -5.00
CA VAL A 94 -9.14 4.82 -6.20
C VAL A 94 -9.96 6.11 -6.16
N ILE A 95 -9.92 6.87 -7.25
CA ILE A 95 -10.79 8.02 -7.49
C ILE A 95 -11.86 7.60 -8.49
N ILE A 96 -13.12 7.66 -8.07
CA ILE A 96 -14.28 7.36 -8.91
C ILE A 96 -14.94 8.69 -9.29
N SER A 97 -14.80 9.10 -10.55
CA SER A 97 -15.59 10.20 -11.13
C SER A 97 -16.79 9.56 -11.81
N ASP A 98 -17.88 9.28 -11.07
CA ASP A 98 -19.05 8.64 -11.70
C ASP A 98 -19.70 9.63 -12.67
N ILE A 99 -19.34 9.56 -13.95
CA ILE A 99 -19.91 10.40 -15.01
C ILE A 99 -21.07 9.70 -15.73
N THR A 100 -21.47 8.52 -15.25
CA THR A 100 -22.47 7.67 -15.91
C THR A 100 -23.88 7.87 -15.37
N SER A 101 -24.02 8.44 -14.16
CA SER A 101 -25.28 8.85 -13.58
C SER A 101 -25.58 10.32 -13.90
N ALA A 102 -26.86 10.69 -14.05
CA ALA A 102 -27.27 12.09 -14.31
C ALA A 102 -27.00 13.03 -13.12
N GLU A 103 -26.82 12.47 -11.92
CA GLU A 103 -26.38 13.16 -10.69
C GLU A 103 -24.85 13.17 -10.53
N GLY A 104 -24.17 12.43 -11.41
CA GLY A 104 -22.74 12.23 -11.41
C GLY A 104 -21.97 13.50 -11.79
N VAL A 105 -21.03 13.91 -10.95
CA VAL A 105 -20.15 15.05 -11.23
C VAL A 105 -18.72 14.60 -11.37
N SER A 106 -18.15 14.90 -12.54
CA SER A 106 -16.74 14.73 -12.78
C SER A 106 -15.94 15.61 -11.82
N PHE A 107 -14.94 15.05 -11.15
CA PHE A 107 -14.02 15.87 -10.38
C PHE A 107 -13.33 16.88 -11.30
N SER A 108 -13.27 18.15 -10.87
CA SER A 108 -12.45 19.14 -11.56
C SER A 108 -10.99 18.68 -11.56
N MET A 109 -10.25 19.05 -12.60
CA MET A 109 -8.82 18.71 -12.69
C MET A 109 -8.03 19.23 -11.49
N ASP A 110 -8.40 20.39 -10.96
CA ASP A 110 -7.78 20.96 -9.75
C ASP A 110 -7.96 20.05 -8.53
N ILE A 111 -9.16 19.48 -8.32
CA ILE A 111 -9.43 18.54 -7.22
C ILE A 111 -8.64 17.25 -7.44
N VAL A 112 -8.62 16.73 -8.67
CA VAL A 112 -7.82 15.53 -9.00
C VAL A 112 -6.34 15.78 -8.69
N THR A 113 -5.78 16.92 -9.09
CA THR A 113 -4.39 17.28 -8.79
C THR A 113 -4.13 17.44 -7.30
N GLN A 114 -5.06 18.01 -6.53
CA GLN A 114 -4.93 18.07 -5.07
C GLN A 114 -4.91 16.68 -4.43
N ILE A 115 -5.76 15.76 -4.90
CA ILE A 115 -5.78 14.37 -4.43
C ILE A 115 -4.47 13.66 -4.80
N MET A 116 -3.96 13.87 -6.02
CA MET A 116 -2.66 13.34 -6.45
C MET A 116 -1.50 13.87 -5.60
N ASN A 117 -1.61 15.10 -5.11
CA ASN A 117 -0.63 15.73 -4.22
C ASN A 117 -0.79 15.36 -2.73
N LEU A 118 -1.75 14.50 -2.35
CA LEU A 118 -1.84 14.00 -0.97
C LEU A 118 -0.49 13.41 -0.52
N GLY A 119 -0.10 13.72 0.72
CA GLY A 119 1.21 13.31 1.25
C GLY A 119 2.40 13.86 0.46
N GLY A 120 2.26 15.02 -0.20
CA GLY A 120 3.31 15.63 -1.02
C GLY A 120 3.58 14.90 -2.33
N GLY A 121 2.58 14.22 -2.90
CA GLY A 121 2.73 13.41 -4.12
C GLY A 121 3.21 11.98 -3.87
N ALA A 122 3.39 11.58 -2.60
CA ALA A 122 3.89 10.25 -2.24
C ALA A 122 2.97 9.10 -2.72
N TYR A 123 1.70 9.41 -2.98
CA TYR A 123 0.70 8.43 -3.40
C TYR A 123 0.44 8.41 -4.90
N GLU A 124 0.98 9.35 -5.70
CA GLU A 124 0.61 9.52 -7.10
C GLU A 124 0.68 8.22 -7.91
N GLY A 125 1.77 7.46 -7.76
CA GLY A 125 1.96 6.17 -8.43
C GLY A 125 1.08 5.01 -7.91
N PHE A 126 0.22 5.27 -6.93
CA PHE A 126 -0.73 4.33 -6.33
C PHE A 126 -2.18 4.78 -6.53
N ILE A 127 -2.44 5.84 -7.30
CA ILE A 127 -3.78 6.34 -7.57
C ILE A 127 -4.29 5.79 -8.91
N ASP A 128 -5.36 5.01 -8.85
CA ASP A 128 -6.14 4.63 -10.02
C ASP A 128 -7.35 5.57 -10.16
N ARG A 129 -7.52 6.18 -11.35
CA ARG A 129 -8.72 6.94 -11.70
C ARG A 129 -9.63 6.07 -12.55
N VAL A 130 -10.92 6.05 -12.20
CA VAL A 130 -11.95 5.34 -12.97
C VAL A 130 -13.16 6.23 -13.16
N ASP A 131 -13.87 6.00 -14.27
CA ASP A 131 -14.98 6.86 -14.71
C ASP A 131 -16.35 6.37 -14.23
N ASN A 132 -16.40 5.20 -13.59
CA ASN A 132 -17.63 4.61 -13.07
C ASN A 132 -17.36 3.46 -12.08
N PHE A 133 -18.43 3.04 -11.40
CA PHE A 133 -18.37 1.91 -10.48
C PHE A 133 -18.09 0.58 -11.16
N ALA A 134 -18.47 0.37 -12.42
CA ALA A 134 -18.23 -0.91 -13.09
C ALA A 134 -16.72 -1.15 -13.31
N GLU A 135 -15.98 -0.11 -13.69
CA GLU A 135 -14.52 -0.13 -13.78
C GLU A 135 -13.87 -0.37 -12.41
N PHE A 136 -14.35 0.32 -11.36
CA PHE A 136 -13.89 0.07 -10.00
C PHE A 136 -14.09 -1.39 -9.57
N ILE A 137 -15.28 -1.97 -9.79
CA ILE A 137 -15.56 -3.37 -9.47
C ILE A 137 -14.63 -4.30 -10.26
N ASN A 138 -14.26 -3.95 -11.49
CA ASN A 138 -13.28 -4.72 -12.26
C ASN A 138 -11.87 -4.62 -11.65
N LEU A 139 -11.47 -3.48 -11.08
CA LEU A 139 -10.23 -3.34 -10.31
C LEU A 139 -10.25 -4.23 -9.06
N LEU A 140 -11.35 -4.21 -8.30
CA LEU A 140 -11.51 -5.07 -7.12
C LEU A 140 -11.40 -6.56 -7.47
N LYS A 141 -12.06 -7.00 -8.55
CA LYS A 141 -11.97 -8.38 -9.06
C LYS A 141 -10.55 -8.76 -9.47
N LYS A 142 -9.75 -7.79 -9.93
CA LYS A 142 -8.32 -7.96 -10.27
C LYS A 142 -7.39 -7.93 -9.05
N SER A 143 -7.95 -7.91 -7.83
CA SER A 143 -7.28 -7.95 -6.53
C SER A 143 -6.73 -6.61 -6.01
N LEU A 144 -7.24 -5.48 -6.50
CA LEU A 144 -7.02 -4.18 -5.83
C LEU A 144 -7.91 -4.08 -4.58
N PHE A 145 -7.32 -3.73 -3.45
CA PHE A 145 -8.02 -3.46 -2.20
C PHE A 145 -7.62 -2.08 -1.72
N PRO A 146 -8.19 -1.03 -2.35
CA PRO A 146 -7.75 0.33 -2.09
C PRO A 146 -7.86 0.65 -0.61
N LYS A 147 -6.83 1.29 -0.06
CA LYS A 147 -6.84 1.82 1.30
C LYS A 147 -7.75 3.04 1.43
N LEU A 148 -7.99 3.72 0.31
CA LEU A 148 -8.85 4.89 0.25
C LEU A 148 -9.63 4.88 -1.08
N ILE A 149 -10.94 5.08 -1.00
CA ILE A 149 -11.81 5.28 -2.16
C ILE A 149 -12.39 6.68 -2.03
N ILE A 150 -12.19 7.50 -3.06
CA ILE A 150 -12.73 8.86 -3.16
C ILE A 150 -13.76 8.84 -4.28
N ILE A 151 -15.00 9.19 -3.95
CA ILE A 151 -16.13 9.12 -4.87
C ILE A 151 -16.65 10.54 -5.08
N GLY A 152 -16.74 10.97 -6.33
CA GLY A 152 -17.39 12.22 -6.72
C GLY A 152 -18.87 11.95 -6.87
N TYR A 153 -19.67 12.41 -5.92
CA TYR A 153 -21.13 12.40 -5.96
C TYR A 153 -21.60 13.84 -5.62
N ILE A 154 -22.71 14.29 -6.21
CA ILE A 154 -23.48 15.43 -5.67
C ILE A 154 -24.71 14.89 -4.98
#